data_AF-A0A948YIK4-F1
#
_entry.id   AF-A0A948YIK4-F1
#
_cell.length_a   1.000
_cell.length_b   1.000
_cell.length_c   1.000
_cell.angle_alpha   90.00
_cell.angle_beta   90.00
_cell.angle_gamma   90.00
#
_symmetry.space_group_name_H-M   'P 1'
#
loop_
_entity.id
_entity.type
_entity.pdbx_description
1 polymer ?
#
loop_
_entity_poly.entity_id
_entity_poly.type
_entity_poly.pdbx_seq_one_letter_code
_entity_poly.pdbx_strand_id
1 'polypeptide(L)'
;MSRFSERLKSKKFIITCELFPPKGTDLTNLLEKAERLKGIVDGVNVTDSQRAIMRISPLAVCHILKEKGLEPIFQLTCRDRNRIALQSDLLGASALGIENVLILSGDHPTIGDHP
;
A
#
# COMPACT_ATOMS: atom_id res chain seq x y z
N MET A 1 3.53 10.33 -14.59
CA MET A 1 2.99 11.02 -13.40
C MET A 1 1.71 10.29 -13.07
N SER A 2 1.58 9.87 -11.81
CA SER A 2 0.45 9.06 -11.37
C SER A 2 -0.86 9.85 -11.41
N ARG A 3 -1.99 9.14 -11.59
CA ARG A 3 -3.32 9.76 -11.55
C ARG A 3 -3.56 10.43 -10.20
N PHE A 4 -3.05 9.86 -9.11
CA PHE A 4 -3.18 10.45 -7.78
C PHE A 4 -2.43 11.78 -7.65
N SER A 5 -1.20 11.88 -8.18
CA SER A 5 -0.41 13.12 -8.15
C SER A 5 -1.12 14.27 -8.88
N GLU A 6 -1.78 13.97 -10.00
CA GLU A 6 -2.59 14.94 -10.74
C GLU A 6 -3.82 15.37 -9.95
N ARG A 7 -4.51 14.42 -9.31
CA ARG A 7 -5.66 14.72 -8.43
C ARG A 7 -5.26 15.66 -7.30
N LEU A 8 -4.13 15.40 -6.62
CA LEU A 8 -3.59 16.26 -5.56
C LEU A 8 -3.36 17.71 -6.02
N LYS A 9 -2.95 17.90 -7.28
CA LYS A 9 -2.72 19.24 -7.86
C LYS A 9 -4.01 19.94 -8.32
N SER A 10 -5.11 19.19 -8.51
CA SER A 10 -6.35 19.70 -9.12
C SER A 10 -7.17 20.65 -8.23
N LYS A 11 -6.80 20.84 -6.96
CA LYS A 11 -7.54 21.60 -5.94
C LYS A 11 -8.99 21.13 -5.69
N LYS A 12 -9.36 19.95 -6.20
CA LYS A 12 -10.64 19.31 -5.89
C LYS A 12 -10.53 18.55 -4.57
N PHE A 13 -11.68 18.30 -3.94
CA PHE A 13 -11.74 17.39 -2.80
C PHE A 13 -11.38 15.97 -3.24
N ILE A 14 -10.56 15.28 -2.45
CA ILE A 14 -9.99 13.97 -2.77
C ILE A 14 -10.42 12.99 -1.69
N ILE A 15 -10.81 11.79 -2.11
CA ILE A 15 -11.17 10.70 -1.20
C ILE A 15 -10.12 9.61 -1.31
N THR A 16 -9.50 9.27 -0.18
CA THR A 16 -8.67 8.08 -0.06
C THR A 16 -9.34 7.07 0.87
N CYS A 17 -8.97 5.82 0.72
CA CYS A 17 -9.33 4.76 1.67
C CYS A 17 -8.09 3.96 2.06
N GLU A 18 -8.23 3.17 3.10
CA GLU A 18 -7.18 2.26 3.56
C GLU A 18 -7.65 0.81 3.45
N LEU A 19 -6.80 -0.03 2.87
CA LEU A 19 -6.98 -1.48 2.80
C LEU A 19 -5.85 -2.17 3.56
N PHE A 20 -6.26 -3.15 4.34
CA PHE A 20 -5.37 -3.94 5.18
C PHE A 20 -5.05 -5.27 4.50
N PRO A 21 -3.80 -5.54 4.12
CA PRO A 21 -3.41 -6.84 3.61
C PRO A 21 -3.74 -7.97 4.61
N PRO A 22 -4.18 -9.16 4.15
CA PRO A 22 -4.51 -10.26 5.05
C PRO A 22 -3.25 -10.94 5.61
N LYS A 23 -3.46 -11.79 6.62
CA LYS A 23 -2.48 -12.82 6.97
C LYS A 23 -2.57 -13.94 5.93
N GLY A 24 -1.46 -14.26 5.28
CA GLY A 24 -1.42 -15.26 4.21
C GLY A 24 -1.76 -14.68 2.82
N THR A 25 -2.08 -15.57 1.90
CA THR A 25 -2.14 -15.26 0.45
C THR A 25 -3.54 -15.15 -0.12
N ASP A 26 -4.59 -15.47 0.64
CA ASP A 26 -5.97 -15.33 0.19
C ASP A 26 -6.40 -13.86 0.20
N LEU A 27 -6.47 -13.27 -0.99
CA LEU A 27 -6.86 -11.87 -1.19
C LEU A 27 -8.35 -11.68 -1.50
N THR A 28 -9.17 -12.74 -1.52
CA THR A 28 -10.56 -12.69 -2.00
C THR A 28 -11.36 -11.55 -1.34
N ASN A 29 -11.39 -11.51 -0.01
CA ASN A 29 -12.09 -10.46 0.75
C ASN A 29 -11.51 -9.06 0.53
N LEU A 30 -10.20 -8.94 0.31
CA LEU A 30 -9.55 -7.65 0.05
C LEU A 30 -9.94 -7.13 -1.33
N LEU A 31 -9.96 -8.00 -2.33
CA LEU A 31 -10.28 -7.65 -3.71
C LEU A 31 -11.77 -7.32 -3.88
N GLU A 32 -12.67 -8.01 -3.19
CA GLU A 32 -14.09 -7.65 -3.14
C GLU A 32 -14.31 -6.23 -2.59
N LYS A 33 -13.60 -5.87 -1.51
CA LYS A 33 -13.65 -4.51 -0.95
C LYS A 33 -13.07 -3.50 -1.93
N ALA A 34 -11.92 -3.82 -2.55
CA ALA A 34 -11.29 -2.94 -3.54
C ALA A 34 -12.20 -2.66 -4.73
N GLU A 35 -12.91 -3.67 -5.24
CA GLU A 35 -13.83 -3.50 -6.38
C GLU A 35 -14.96 -2.53 -6.03
N ARG A 36 -15.51 -2.62 -4.81
CA ARG A 36 -16.56 -1.70 -4.33
C ARG A 36 -16.08 -0.25 -4.19
N LEU A 37 -14.77 -0.02 -4.10
CA LEU A 37 -14.17 1.31 -3.95
C LEU A 37 -13.78 1.92 -5.32
N LYS A 38 -13.79 1.12 -6.38
CA LYS A 38 -13.38 1.54 -7.72
C LYS A 38 -14.30 2.65 -8.23
N GLY A 39 -13.70 3.75 -8.68
CA GLY A 39 -14.42 4.94 -9.14
C GLY A 39 -14.96 5.85 -8.02
N ILE A 40 -14.87 5.43 -6.76
CA ILE A 40 -15.26 6.24 -5.59
C ILE A 40 -14.04 6.95 -4.99
N VAL A 41 -12.92 6.24 -4.88
CA VAL A 41 -11.69 6.74 -4.27
C VAL A 41 -10.66 7.17 -5.33
N ASP A 42 -9.94 8.23 -5.04
CA ASP A 42 -8.82 8.73 -5.86
C ASP A 42 -7.52 7.96 -5.59
N GLY A 43 -7.41 7.32 -4.42
CA GLY A 43 -6.25 6.54 -4.01
C GLY A 43 -6.56 5.51 -2.92
N VAL A 44 -5.81 4.40 -2.91
CA VAL A 44 -5.96 3.30 -1.95
C VAL A 44 -4.66 3.10 -1.19
N ASN A 45 -4.66 3.45 0.09
CA ASN A 45 -3.56 3.22 1.00
C ASN A 45 -3.47 1.73 1.34
N VAL A 46 -2.36 1.09 1.03
CA VAL A 46 -2.15 -0.34 1.32
C VAL A 46 -1.15 -0.45 2.46
N THR A 47 -1.60 -0.96 3.60
CA THR A 47 -0.82 -0.90 4.83
C THR A 47 0.34 -1.90 4.88
N ASP A 48 1.44 -1.51 5.52
CA ASP A 48 2.60 -2.37 5.72
C ASP A 48 2.65 -2.94 7.13
N SER A 49 2.17 -4.18 7.27
CA SER A 49 2.22 -4.95 8.52
C SER A 49 1.79 -4.12 9.74
N GLN A 50 0.60 -3.50 9.64
CA GLN A 50 0.10 -2.60 10.67
C GLN A 50 0.00 -3.31 12.03
N ARG A 51 0.31 -2.58 13.10
CA ARG A 51 0.50 -3.08 14.47
C ARG A 51 1.64 -4.09 14.61
N ALA A 52 2.65 -4.03 13.74
CA ALA A 52 3.75 -5.01 13.69
C ALA A 52 3.28 -6.47 13.54
N ILE A 53 2.14 -6.66 12.87
CA ILE A 53 1.57 -7.99 12.61
C ILE A 53 1.97 -8.44 11.21
N MET A 54 2.60 -9.62 11.10
CA MET A 54 3.01 -10.19 9.81
C MET A 54 1.81 -10.34 8.87
N ARG A 55 1.95 -9.76 7.67
CA ARG A 55 0.96 -9.79 6.58
C ARG A 55 1.68 -9.98 5.25
N ILE A 56 0.94 -10.31 4.20
CA ILE A 56 1.49 -10.32 2.84
C ILE A 56 2.10 -8.96 2.47
N SER A 57 3.15 -8.98 1.65
CA SER A 57 3.84 -7.77 1.21
C SER A 57 2.87 -6.73 0.62
N PRO A 58 2.86 -5.49 1.14
CA PRO A 58 2.02 -4.43 0.60
C PRO A 58 2.36 -4.11 -0.85
N LEU A 59 3.63 -4.26 -1.27
CA LEU A 59 4.05 -4.03 -2.65
C LEU A 59 3.33 -4.99 -3.62
N ALA A 60 3.20 -6.26 -3.25
CA ALA A 60 2.49 -7.26 -4.04
C ALA A 60 1.00 -6.91 -4.16
N VAL A 61 0.37 -6.51 -3.06
CA VAL A 61 -1.04 -6.07 -3.06
C VAL A 61 -1.23 -4.81 -3.90
N CYS A 62 -0.33 -3.82 -3.80
CA CYS A 62 -0.35 -2.63 -4.64
C CYS A 62 -0.31 -2.98 -6.13
N HIS A 63 0.57 -3.90 -6.54
CA HIS A 63 0.67 -4.32 -7.94
C HIS A 63 -0.65 -4.94 -8.44
N ILE A 64 -1.24 -5.85 -7.67
CA ILE A 64 -2.54 -6.48 -8.02
C ILE A 64 -3.66 -5.43 -8.11
N LEU A 65 -3.71 -4.46 -7.19
CA LEU A 65 -4.69 -3.38 -7.23
C LEU A 65 -4.49 -2.47 -8.46
N LYS A 66 -3.24 -2.21 -8.85
CA LYS A 66 -2.91 -1.45 -10.06
C LYS A 66 -3.40 -2.17 -11.32
N GLU A 67 -3.18 -3.48 -11.43
CA GLU A 67 -3.70 -4.29 -12.55
C GLU A 67 -5.24 -4.27 -12.63
N LYS A 68 -5.92 -4.12 -11.48
CA LYS A 68 -7.38 -3.95 -11.41
C LYS A 68 -7.88 -2.52 -11.67
N GLY A 69 -6.98 -1.58 -11.99
CA GLY A 69 -7.30 -0.20 -12.35
C GLY A 69 -7.50 0.75 -11.17
N LEU A 70 -7.14 0.32 -9.96
CA LEU A 70 -7.08 1.20 -8.79
C LEU A 70 -5.74 1.95 -8.75
N GLU A 71 -5.71 3.00 -7.94
CA GLU A 71 -4.54 3.85 -7.74
C GLU A 71 -3.94 3.57 -6.35
N PRO A 72 -3.02 2.60 -6.22
CA PRO A 72 -2.47 2.24 -4.92
C PRO A 72 -1.47 3.29 -4.43
N ILE A 73 -1.42 3.42 -3.10
CA ILE A 73 -0.40 4.15 -2.33
C ILE A 73 0.30 3.11 -1.48
N PHE A 74 1.57 2.85 -1.80
CA PHE A 74 2.39 1.85 -1.14
C PHE A 74 2.89 2.38 0.20
N GLN A 75 2.37 1.85 1.31
CA GLN A 75 3.01 2.11 2.59
C GLN A 75 4.31 1.31 2.70
N LEU A 76 5.35 1.99 3.17
CA LEU A 76 6.63 1.37 3.47
C LEU A 76 7.05 1.79 4.88
N THR A 77 7.13 0.81 5.79
CA THR A 77 7.63 1.03 7.14
C THR A 77 9.11 0.68 7.24
N CYS A 78 9.85 1.49 8.01
CA CYS A 78 11.27 1.29 8.23
C CYS A 78 11.60 0.23 9.29
N ARG A 79 10.62 -0.15 10.13
CA ARG A 79 10.80 -1.05 11.27
C ARG A 79 11.43 -2.40 10.94
N ASP A 80 10.93 -3.06 9.90
CA ASP A 80 11.23 -4.48 9.63
C ASP A 80 12.34 -4.66 8.57
N ARG A 81 12.93 -3.56 8.08
CA ARG A 81 13.81 -3.57 6.89
C ARG A 81 15.08 -2.75 7.12
N ASN A 82 16.19 -3.28 6.63
CA ASN A 82 17.42 -2.49 6.51
C ASN A 82 17.36 -1.55 5.29
N ARG A 83 18.35 -0.65 5.18
CA ARG A 83 18.42 0.35 4.09
C ARG A 83 18.43 -0.29 2.69
N ILE A 84 19.08 -1.45 2.52
CA ILE A 84 19.18 -2.13 1.23
C ILE A 84 17.80 -2.68 0.84
N ALA A 85 17.09 -3.32 1.78
CA ALA A 85 15.74 -3.81 1.55
C ALA A 85 14.77 -2.67 1.19
N LEU A 86 14.84 -1.53 1.90
CA LEU A 86 14.02 -0.35 1.58
C LEU A 86 14.28 0.18 0.16
N GLN A 87 15.56 0.29 -0.24
CA GLN A 87 15.93 0.74 -1.58
C GLN A 87 15.48 -0.25 -2.65
N SER A 88 15.65 -1.55 -2.39
CA SER A 88 15.20 -2.62 -3.28
C SER A 88 13.69 -2.58 -3.49
N ASP A 89 12.91 -2.41 -2.42
CA ASP A 89 11.45 -2.31 -2.48
C ASP A 89 11.00 -1.07 -3.29
N LEU A 90 11.66 0.07 -3.12
CA LEU A 90 11.34 1.28 -3.89
C LEU A 90 11.66 1.13 -5.39
N LEU A 91 12.78 0.50 -5.72
CA LEU A 91 13.13 0.20 -7.12
C LEU A 91 12.13 -0.79 -7.73
N GLY A 92 11.74 -1.82 -6.97
CA GLY A 92 10.70 -2.77 -7.37
C GLY A 92 9.34 -2.10 -7.57
N ALA A 93 8.94 -1.20 -6.66
CA ALA A 93 7.74 -0.39 -6.78
C ALA A 93 7.72 0.41 -8.08
N SER A 94 8.82 1.12 -8.38
CA SER A 94 8.94 1.87 -9.63
C SER A 94 8.84 0.96 -10.87
N ALA A 95 9.49 -0.21 -10.85
CA ALA A 95 9.44 -1.16 -11.98
C ALA A 95 8.04 -1.73 -12.21
N LEU A 96 7.25 -1.91 -11.14
CA LEU A 96 5.86 -2.37 -11.18
C LEU A 96 4.85 -1.24 -11.47
N GLY A 97 5.35 -0.02 -11.75
CA GLY A 97 4.52 1.15 -12.03
C GLY A 97 3.84 1.74 -10.80
N ILE A 98 4.28 1.40 -9.59
CA ILE A 98 3.79 1.99 -8.35
C ILE A 98 4.52 3.32 -8.12
N GLU A 99 3.81 4.42 -8.36
CA GLU A 99 4.38 5.77 -8.33
C GLU A 99 4.06 6.54 -7.02
N ASN A 100 3.16 6.01 -6.17
CA ASN A 100 2.74 6.67 -4.93
C ASN A 100 3.25 5.87 -3.73
N VAL A 101 4.02 6.51 -2.85
CA VAL A 101 4.61 5.87 -1.68
C VAL A 101 4.36 6.72 -0.43
N LEU A 102 3.99 6.08 0.68
CA LEU A 102 3.85 6.67 2.00
C LEU A 102 4.86 6.02 2.95
N ILE A 103 5.88 6.77 3.37
CA ILE A 103 6.95 6.27 4.24
C ILE A 103 6.61 6.55 5.69
N LEU A 104 6.69 5.53 6.53
CA LEU A 104 6.34 5.58 7.96
C LEU A 104 7.44 4.95 8.81
N SER A 105 7.54 5.36 10.07
CA SER A 105 8.45 4.69 11.03
C SER A 105 8.01 3.25 11.29
N GLY A 106 6.71 3.03 11.43
CA GLY A 106 6.11 1.75 11.83
C GLY A 106 5.84 1.67 13.33
N ASP A 107 4.89 0.83 13.72
CA ASP A 107 4.55 0.56 15.12
C ASP A 107 5.63 -0.23 15.83
N HIS A 108 5.88 0.00 17.11
CA HIS A 108 6.93 -0.72 17.87
C HIS A 108 6.76 -2.26 17.81
N PRO A 109 7.80 -3.07 17.51
CA PRO A 109 7.68 -4.52 17.32
C PRO A 109 6.99 -5.28 18.45
N THR A 110 7.15 -4.83 19.69
CA THR A 110 6.57 -5.45 20.89
C THR A 110 5.04 -5.51 20.90
N ILE A 111 4.34 -4.73 20.07
CA ILE A 111 2.87 -4.79 19.97
C ILE A 111 2.39 -5.83 18.95
N GLY A 112 3.33 -6.38 18.18
CA GLY A 112 3.10 -7.32 17.10
C GLY A 112 3.08 -8.77 17.53
N ASP A 113 3.06 -9.65 16.55
CA ASP A 113 3.11 -11.11 16.74
C ASP A 113 4.52 -11.71 16.54
N HIS A 114 5.51 -10.85 16.27
CA HIS A 114 6.93 -11.20 16.13
C HIS A 114 7.78 -10.16 16.90
N PRO A 115 7.80 -10.21 18.25
CA PRO A 115 8.47 -9.22 19.08
C PRO A 115 10.00 -9.25 18.99
#